data_AF-A0A829YND2-F1
#
_entry.id   AF-A0A829YND2-F1
#
_cell.length_a   1.000
_cell.length_b   1.000
_cell.length_c   1.000
_cell.angle_alpha   90.00
_cell.angle_beta   90.00
_cell.angle_gamma   90.00
#
_symmetry.space_group_name_H-M   'P 1'
#
loop_
_entity.id
_entity.type
_entity.pdbx_description
1 polymer ?
#
loop_
_entity_poly.entity_id
_entity_poly.type
_entity_poly.pdbx_seq_one_letter_code
_entity_poly.pdbx_strand_id
1 'polypeptide(L)'
;MQECSMYAELKTWQPGLAALLGFTGLIVAALWNFSLNRRRDAALRREEANSVAAALYGEMVLLRARAAQVGRSVAKVHVRAGTGRTIIGFDKHFVEAHKLPEPALYKALASKFGLLPSHLVVSITAFYENIQMIGFWLAQLPKQDDRPYSYSPLYVLRPARDAVHNVVPALSEIEAMIGVAKQHTHLDISDVENVIAFEEEGWSREE
;
A
#
# COMPACT_ATOMS: atom_id res chain seq x y z
N MET A 1 -11.09 35.43 75.20
CA MET A 1 -11.81 36.19 74.15
C MET A 1 -11.11 36.18 72.79
N GLN A 2 -9.77 36.22 72.71
CA GLN A 2 -9.04 36.13 71.42
C GLN A 2 -9.28 34.83 70.64
N GLU A 3 -9.44 33.68 71.31
CA GLU A 3 -9.68 32.40 70.63
C GLU A 3 -11.02 32.35 69.86
N CYS A 4 -12.07 33.04 70.34
CA CYS A 4 -13.36 33.11 69.63
C CYS A 4 -13.29 33.98 68.37
N SER A 5 -12.44 35.02 68.37
CA SER A 5 -12.23 35.90 67.20
C SER A 5 -11.54 35.15 66.07
N MET A 6 -10.50 34.38 66.40
CA MET A 6 -9.72 33.61 65.42
C MET A 6 -10.56 32.48 64.79
N TYR A 7 -11.42 31.83 65.59
CA TYR A 7 -12.32 30.78 65.11
C TYR A 7 -13.42 31.32 64.18
N ALA A 8 -13.94 32.52 64.46
CA ALA A 8 -14.93 33.19 63.62
C ALA A 8 -14.35 33.59 62.26
N GLU A 9 -13.12 34.11 62.22
CA GLU A 9 -12.42 34.40 60.97
C GLU A 9 -12.17 33.12 60.16
N LEU A 10 -11.67 32.05 60.77
CA LEU A 10 -11.46 30.77 60.08
C LEU A 10 -12.73 30.22 59.43
N LYS A 11 -13.88 30.39 60.10
CA LYS A 11 -15.20 29.98 59.59
C LYS A 11 -15.67 30.83 58.41
N THR A 12 -15.27 32.10 58.33
CA THR A 12 -15.56 32.97 57.18
C THR A 12 -14.74 32.64 55.93
N TRP A 13 -13.54 32.06 56.08
CA TRP A 13 -12.69 31.65 54.94
C TRP A 13 -13.00 30.25 54.39
N GLN A 14 -13.69 29.40 55.16
CA GLN A 14 -14.09 28.04 54.77
C GLN A 14 -14.81 27.96 53.42
N PRO A 15 -15.81 28.80 53.09
CA PRO A 15 -16.50 28.76 51.81
C PRO A 15 -15.58 29.08 50.63
N GLY A 16 -14.65 30.02 50.81
CA GLY A 16 -13.66 30.40 49.80
C GLY A 16 -12.69 29.25 49.51
N LEU A 17 -12.16 28.61 50.56
CA LEU A 17 -11.31 27.43 50.41
C LEU A 17 -12.05 26.24 49.78
N ALA A 18 -13.30 26.00 50.16
CA ALA A 18 -14.13 24.95 49.58
C ALA A 18 -14.42 25.21 48.09
N ALA A 19 -14.72 26.45 47.70
CA ALA A 19 -14.92 26.83 46.31
C ALA A 19 -13.64 26.66 45.48
N LEU A 20 -12.48 27.06 46.02
CA LEU A 20 -11.19 26.95 45.36
C LEU A 20 -10.79 25.48 45.15
N LEU A 21 -10.98 24.63 46.16
CA LEU A 21 -10.78 23.18 46.05
C LEU A 21 -11.77 22.54 45.08
N GLY A 22 -13.04 22.91 45.12
CA GLY A 22 -14.06 22.44 44.18
C GLY A 22 -13.73 22.80 42.73
N PHE A 23 -13.32 24.05 42.49
CA PHE A 23 -12.95 24.53 41.16
C PHE A 23 -11.67 23.84 40.64
N THR A 24 -10.67 23.68 41.51
CA THR A 24 -9.44 22.95 41.18
C THR A 24 -9.75 21.49 40.86
N GLY A 25 -10.63 20.85 41.63
CA GLY A 25 -11.10 19.50 41.38
C GLY A 25 -11.78 19.36 40.02
N LEU A 26 -12.63 20.32 39.64
CA LEU A 26 -13.28 20.36 38.33
C LEU A 26 -12.27 20.52 37.19
N ILE A 27 -11.26 21.40 37.35
CA ILE A 27 -10.20 21.58 36.35
C ILE A 27 -9.40 20.28 36.17
N VAL A 28 -8.97 19.64 37.27
CA VAL A 28 -8.21 18.39 37.22
C VAL A 28 -9.04 17.27 36.57
N ALA A 29 -10.30 17.13 36.94
CA ALA A 29 -11.21 16.16 36.35
C ALA A 29 -11.41 16.40 34.84
N ALA A 30 -11.56 17.66 34.41
CA ALA A 30 -11.71 18.02 33.00
C ALA A 30 -10.44 17.71 32.19
N LEU A 31 -9.25 18.06 32.71
CA LEU A 31 -7.97 17.75 32.07
C LEU A 31 -7.73 16.24 31.98
N TRP A 32 -8.08 15.50 33.02
CA TRP A 32 -7.99 14.04 33.03
C TRP A 32 -8.90 13.42 31.98
N ASN A 33 -10.16 13.88 31.89
CA ASN A 33 -11.12 13.40 30.90
C ASN A 33 -10.66 13.70 29.46
N PHE A 34 -10.12 14.90 29.22
CA PHE A 34 -9.54 15.26 27.93
C PHE A 34 -8.35 14.37 27.55
N SER A 35 -7.46 14.08 28.50
CA SER A 35 -6.33 13.16 28.30
C SER A 35 -6.80 11.76 27.94
N LEU A 36 -7.81 11.24 28.65
CA LEU A 36 -8.40 9.92 28.36
C LEU A 36 -9.05 9.88 26.97
N ASN A 37 -9.83 10.91 26.61
CA ASN A 37 -10.45 11.00 25.28
C ASN A 37 -9.39 11.03 24.17
N ARG A 38 -8.31 11.81 24.35
CA ARG A 38 -7.22 11.87 23.37
C ARG A 38 -6.52 10.53 23.19
N ARG A 39 -6.35 9.74 24.26
CA ARG A 39 -5.80 8.38 24.20
C ARG A 39 -6.75 7.43 23.46
N ARG A 40 -8.05 7.49 23.76
CA ARG A 40 -9.08 6.69 23.09
C ARG A 40 -9.14 6.98 21.59
N ASP A 41 -9.15 8.25 21.22
CA ASP A 41 -9.21 8.65 19.81
C ASP A 41 -7.94 8.25 19.05
N ALA A 42 -6.78 8.31 19.71
CA ALA A 42 -5.52 7.81 19.13
C ALA A 42 -5.54 6.28 18.95
N ALA A 43 -6.12 5.53 19.88
CA ALA A 43 -6.30 4.08 19.76
C ALA A 43 -7.23 3.72 18.60
N LEU A 44 -8.39 4.38 18.51
CA LEU A 44 -9.36 4.17 17.42
C LEU A 44 -8.75 4.47 16.05
N ARG A 45 -8.01 5.58 15.91
CA ARG A 45 -7.32 5.90 14.65
C ARG A 45 -6.26 4.85 14.27
N ARG A 46 -5.57 4.26 15.25
CA ARG A 46 -4.61 3.17 14.99
C ARG A 46 -5.32 1.90 14.54
N GLU A 47 -6.44 1.55 15.16
CA GLU A 47 -7.24 0.40 14.72
C GLU A 47 -7.78 0.60 13.30
N GLU A 48 -8.27 1.80 12.97
CA GLU A 48 -8.69 2.15 11.61
C GLU A 48 -7.52 2.04 10.62
N ALA A 49 -6.35 2.61 10.95
CA ALA A 49 -5.16 2.53 10.10
C ALA A 49 -4.72 1.09 9.86
N ASN A 50 -4.69 0.26 10.90
CA ASN A 50 -4.36 -1.16 10.82
C ASN A 50 -5.36 -1.93 9.95
N SER A 51 -6.65 -1.64 10.08
CA SER A 51 -7.70 -2.27 9.26
C SER A 51 -7.54 -1.92 7.77
N VAL A 52 -7.24 -0.65 7.47
CA VAL A 52 -6.96 -0.19 6.10
C VAL A 52 -5.70 -0.85 5.55
N ALA A 53 -4.62 -0.88 6.33
CA ALA A 53 -3.36 -1.51 5.94
C ALA A 53 -3.55 -3.01 5.66
N ALA A 54 -4.27 -3.73 6.52
CA ALA A 54 -4.56 -5.15 6.33
C ALA A 54 -5.36 -5.43 5.05
N ALA A 55 -6.37 -4.60 4.77
CA ALA A 55 -7.19 -4.73 3.57
C ALA A 55 -6.35 -4.52 2.29
N LEU A 56 -5.55 -3.45 2.26
CA LEU A 56 -4.65 -3.18 1.13
C LEU A 56 -3.59 -4.27 0.97
N TYR A 57 -3.01 -4.76 2.06
CA TYR A 57 -2.04 -5.84 2.05
C TYR A 57 -2.57 -7.09 1.34
N GLY A 58 -3.79 -7.53 1.67
CA GLY A 58 -4.40 -8.69 1.03
C GLY A 58 -4.53 -8.53 -0.48
N GLU A 59 -5.01 -7.36 -0.94
CA GLU A 59 -5.13 -7.07 -2.37
C GLU A 59 -3.78 -7.00 -3.06
N MET A 60 -2.79 -6.34 -2.44
CA MET A 60 -1.43 -6.21 -2.98
C MET A 60 -0.76 -7.57 -3.14
N VAL A 61 -0.87 -8.47 -2.17
CA VAL A 61 -0.29 -9.82 -2.26
C VAL A 61 -0.88 -10.61 -3.44
N LEU A 62 -2.20 -10.56 -3.62
CA LEU A 62 -2.89 -11.25 -4.72
C LEU A 62 -2.52 -10.66 -6.08
N LEU A 63 -2.53 -9.33 -6.20
CA LEU A 63 -2.16 -8.62 -7.43
C LEU A 63 -0.69 -8.85 -7.79
N ARG A 64 0.21 -8.88 -6.80
CA ARG A 64 1.63 -9.17 -6.98
C ARG A 64 1.84 -10.57 -7.56
N ALA A 65 1.15 -11.58 -7.04
CA ALA A 65 1.20 -12.94 -7.58
C ALA A 65 0.70 -13.01 -9.02
N ARG A 66 -0.38 -12.28 -9.33
CA ARG A 66 -0.91 -12.18 -10.70
C ARG A 66 0.04 -11.46 -11.64
N ALA A 67 0.67 -10.37 -11.22
CA ALA A 67 1.69 -9.66 -11.98
C ALA A 67 2.88 -10.56 -12.34
N ALA A 68 3.38 -11.34 -11.37
CA ALA A 68 4.43 -12.33 -11.62
C ALA A 68 4.01 -13.42 -12.62
N GLN A 69 2.75 -13.87 -12.56
CA GLN A 69 2.22 -14.83 -13.53
C GLN A 69 2.16 -14.23 -14.94
N VAL A 70 1.63 -13.01 -15.09
CA VAL A 70 1.53 -12.32 -16.38
C VAL A 70 2.91 -12.07 -16.97
N GLY A 71 3.84 -11.55 -16.17
CA GLY A 71 5.23 -11.31 -16.59
C GLY A 71 5.88 -12.59 -17.12
N ARG A 72 5.79 -13.71 -16.38
CA ARG A 72 6.32 -15.00 -16.83
C ARG A 72 5.68 -15.51 -18.12
N SER A 73 4.37 -15.35 -18.29
CA SER A 73 3.69 -15.73 -19.53
C SER A 73 4.19 -14.90 -20.71
N VAL A 74 4.34 -13.59 -20.53
CA VAL A 74 4.85 -12.68 -21.57
C VAL A 74 6.29 -13.02 -21.95
N ALA A 75 7.16 -13.23 -20.96
CA ALA A 75 8.55 -13.64 -21.17
C ALA A 75 8.64 -14.95 -21.96
N LYS A 76 7.85 -15.96 -21.60
CA LYS A 76 7.82 -17.26 -22.28
C LYS A 76 7.35 -17.17 -23.74
N VAL A 77 6.33 -16.35 -24.01
CA VAL A 77 5.85 -16.12 -25.38
C VAL A 77 6.92 -15.41 -26.20
N HIS A 78 7.55 -14.39 -25.64
CA HIS A 78 8.63 -13.65 -26.31
C HIS A 78 9.81 -14.55 -26.70
N VAL A 79 10.33 -15.34 -25.75
CA VAL A 79 11.44 -16.28 -26.01
C VAL A 79 11.06 -17.32 -27.07
N ARG A 80 9.82 -17.84 -27.04
CA ARG A 80 9.34 -18.79 -28.05
C ARG A 80 9.23 -18.15 -29.43
N ALA A 81 8.73 -16.92 -29.51
CA ALA A 81 8.63 -16.18 -30.76
C ALA A 81 10.02 -15.87 -31.36
N GLY A 82 11.00 -15.48 -30.54
CA GLY A 82 12.37 -15.19 -30.96
C GLY A 82 13.15 -16.40 -31.50
N THR A 83 12.75 -17.64 -31.19
CA THR A 83 13.40 -18.86 -31.71
C THR A 83 12.89 -19.31 -33.08
N GLY A 84 12.03 -18.53 -33.74
CA GLY A 84 11.51 -18.82 -35.09
C GLY A 84 10.61 -20.06 -35.19
N ARG A 85 10.19 -20.64 -34.05
CA ARG A 85 9.47 -21.92 -33.99
C ARG A 85 7.94 -21.82 -33.93
N THR A 86 7.33 -20.64 -33.87
CA THR A 86 5.86 -20.57 -33.82
C THR A 86 5.22 -19.24 -34.24
N ILE A 87 4.05 -19.36 -34.88
CA ILE A 87 3.07 -18.31 -35.24
C ILE A 87 2.34 -17.74 -33.98
N ILE A 88 2.73 -18.17 -32.78
CA ILE A 88 2.06 -17.81 -31.51
C ILE A 88 2.60 -16.45 -31.04
N GLY A 89 2.06 -15.39 -31.64
CA GLY A 89 2.25 -14.03 -31.15
C GLY A 89 1.33 -13.71 -29.97
N PHE A 90 1.44 -12.50 -29.45
CA PHE A 90 0.44 -11.95 -28.53
C PHE A 90 -0.88 -11.75 -29.28
N ASP A 91 -1.84 -12.65 -29.11
CA ASP A 91 -3.17 -12.54 -29.72
C ASP A 91 -4.22 -12.03 -28.72
N LYS A 92 -5.45 -11.79 -29.20
CA LYS A 92 -6.53 -11.31 -28.33
C LYS A 92 -6.85 -12.31 -27.20
N HIS A 93 -6.80 -13.62 -27.47
CA HIS A 93 -7.04 -14.64 -26.46
C HIS A 93 -5.96 -14.64 -25.37
N PHE A 94 -4.69 -14.41 -25.75
CA PHE A 94 -3.60 -14.27 -24.79
C PHE A 94 -3.86 -13.11 -23.82
N VAL A 95 -4.27 -11.95 -24.33
CA VAL A 95 -4.61 -10.78 -23.51
C VAL A 95 -5.78 -11.07 -22.58
N GLU A 96 -6.85 -11.70 -23.08
CA GLU A 96 -8.02 -12.05 -22.27
C GLU A 96 -7.68 -13.03 -21.15
N ALA A 97 -6.88 -14.06 -21.43
CA ALA A 97 -6.46 -15.07 -20.45
C ALA A 97 -5.55 -14.48 -19.34
N HIS A 98 -4.80 -13.43 -19.65
CA HIS A 98 -3.82 -12.80 -18.77
C HIS A 98 -4.26 -11.44 -18.22
N LYS A 99 -5.54 -11.08 -18.40
CA LYS A 99 -6.08 -9.84 -17.84
C LYS A 99 -5.84 -9.78 -16.32
N LEU A 100 -5.42 -8.61 -15.85
CA LEU A 100 -5.30 -8.34 -14.42
C LEU A 100 -6.66 -7.96 -13.84
N PRO A 101 -6.98 -8.43 -12.63
CA PRO A 101 -8.17 -7.99 -11.94
C PRO A 101 -8.03 -6.51 -11.57
N GLU A 102 -9.15 -5.79 -11.62
CA GLU A 102 -9.18 -4.38 -11.27
C GLU A 102 -9.06 -4.20 -9.74
N PRO A 103 -8.18 -3.30 -9.26
CA PRO A 103 -8.11 -2.97 -7.85
C PRO A 103 -9.44 -2.43 -7.33
N ALA A 104 -10.04 -3.13 -6.36
CA ALA A 104 -11.30 -2.75 -5.76
C ALA A 104 -11.08 -1.97 -4.45
N LEU A 105 -10.19 -2.50 -3.59
CA LEU A 105 -9.95 -1.95 -2.26
C LEU A 105 -9.12 -0.66 -2.32
N TYR A 106 -8.12 -0.59 -3.20
CA TYR A 106 -7.36 0.64 -3.41
C TYR A 106 -8.25 1.86 -3.70
N LYS A 107 -9.22 1.70 -4.63
CA LYS A 107 -10.15 2.77 -4.99
C LYS A 107 -11.13 3.08 -3.86
N ALA A 108 -11.70 2.05 -3.23
CA ALA A 108 -12.65 2.21 -2.14
C ALA A 108 -12.05 2.88 -0.89
N LEU A 109 -10.76 2.66 -0.64
CA LEU A 109 -10.05 3.15 0.55
C LEU A 109 -9.23 4.42 0.31
N ALA A 110 -9.28 5.02 -0.88
CA ALA A 110 -8.48 6.20 -1.22
C ALA A 110 -8.64 7.37 -0.21
N SER A 111 -9.86 7.59 0.30
CA SER A 111 -10.14 8.63 1.31
C SER A 111 -9.48 8.37 2.67
N LYS A 112 -8.99 7.15 2.91
CA LYS A 112 -8.40 6.70 4.18
C LYS A 112 -6.88 6.59 4.15
N PHE A 113 -6.22 6.90 3.03
CA PHE A 113 -4.76 6.82 2.93
C PHE A 113 -4.02 7.78 3.87
N GLY A 114 -4.65 8.89 4.26
CA GLY A 114 -4.09 9.82 5.26
C GLY A 114 -3.92 9.22 6.67
N LEU A 115 -4.46 8.01 6.92
CA LEU A 115 -4.24 7.27 8.16
C LEU A 115 -2.91 6.49 8.16
N LEU A 116 -2.33 6.25 6.99
CA LEU A 116 -1.10 5.49 6.84
C LEU A 116 0.14 6.40 6.86
N PRO A 117 1.31 5.87 7.27
CA PRO A 117 2.58 6.55 7.09
C PRO A 117 2.83 6.99 5.64
N SER A 118 3.33 8.21 5.46
CA SER A 118 3.47 8.82 4.11
C SER A 118 4.32 7.99 3.13
N HIS A 119 5.37 7.33 3.60
CA HIS A 119 6.23 6.50 2.75
C HIS A 119 5.55 5.20 2.32
N LEU A 120 4.64 4.64 3.15
CA LEU A 120 3.80 3.52 2.75
C LEU A 120 2.82 3.95 1.66
N VAL A 121 2.21 5.14 1.77
CA VAL A 121 1.28 5.65 0.74
C VAL A 121 1.97 5.76 -0.62
N VAL A 122 3.21 6.27 -0.66
CA VAL A 122 4.00 6.35 -1.91
C VAL A 122 4.26 4.95 -2.47
N SER A 123 4.69 4.02 -1.63
CA SER A 123 5.02 2.65 -2.06
C SER A 123 3.80 1.89 -2.57
N ILE A 124 2.66 2.02 -1.88
CA ILE A 124 1.36 1.45 -2.28
C ILE A 124 0.94 2.04 -3.62
N THR A 125 1.00 3.37 -3.77
CA THR A 125 0.61 4.04 -5.02
C THR A 125 1.49 3.61 -6.20
N ALA A 126 2.81 3.54 -6.01
CA ALA A 126 3.73 3.05 -7.03
C ALA A 126 3.44 1.59 -7.43
N PHE A 127 3.07 0.73 -6.47
CA PHE A 127 2.65 -0.63 -6.77
C PHE A 127 1.40 -0.67 -7.66
N TYR A 128 0.34 0.05 -7.30
CA TYR A 128 -0.90 0.06 -8.10
C TYR A 128 -0.72 0.74 -9.47
N GLU A 129 0.18 1.71 -9.58
CA GLU A 129 0.58 2.29 -10.87
C GLU A 129 1.23 1.23 -11.76
N ASN A 130 2.18 0.43 -11.22
CA ASN A 130 2.76 -0.68 -11.96
C ASN A 130 1.70 -1.69 -12.42
N ILE A 131 0.74 -2.06 -11.57
CA ILE A 131 -0.37 -2.95 -11.94
C ILE A 131 -1.19 -2.39 -13.10
N GLN A 132 -1.50 -1.09 -13.08
CA GLN A 132 -2.21 -0.41 -14.16
C GLN A 132 -1.40 -0.41 -15.46
N MET A 133 -0.09 -0.09 -15.38
CA MET A 133 0.80 -0.11 -16.53
C MET A 133 0.88 -1.50 -17.18
N ILE A 134 0.99 -2.58 -16.40
CA ILE A 134 0.99 -3.95 -16.92
C ILE A 134 -0.30 -4.19 -17.73
N GLY A 135 -1.46 -3.86 -17.16
CA GLY A 135 -2.75 -4.07 -17.83
C GLY A 135 -2.88 -3.24 -19.11
N PHE A 136 -2.46 -1.97 -19.07
CA PHE A 136 -2.45 -1.08 -20.22
C PHE A 136 -1.57 -1.61 -21.34
N TRP A 137 -0.30 -1.91 -21.05
CA TRP A 137 0.66 -2.35 -22.07
C TRP A 137 0.37 -3.76 -22.58
N LEU A 138 -0.14 -4.66 -21.74
CA LEU A 138 -0.56 -6.00 -22.17
C LEU A 138 -1.61 -5.93 -23.28
N ALA A 139 -2.58 -5.01 -23.17
CA ALA A 139 -3.60 -4.81 -24.19
C ALA A 139 -3.03 -4.25 -25.51
N GLN A 140 -1.84 -3.64 -25.48
CA GLN A 140 -1.18 -3.06 -26.65
C GLN A 140 -0.20 -4.02 -27.33
N LEU A 141 0.17 -5.15 -26.70
CA LEU A 141 1.12 -6.11 -27.26
C LEU A 141 0.67 -6.76 -28.58
N PRO A 142 -0.62 -7.12 -28.78
CA PRO A 142 -1.05 -7.65 -30.06
C PRO A 142 -0.83 -6.67 -31.20
N LYS A 143 -0.32 -7.18 -32.33
CA LYS A 143 -0.27 -6.40 -33.57
C LYS A 143 -1.72 -6.09 -33.97
N GLN A 144 -1.99 -4.82 -34.26
CA GLN A 144 -3.26 -4.42 -34.85
C GLN A 144 -2.99 -3.99 -36.28
N ASP A 145 -3.88 -4.34 -37.20
CA ASP A 145 -3.69 -4.13 -38.64
C ASP A 145 -3.66 -2.64 -39.02
N ASP A 146 -4.17 -1.77 -38.14
CA ASP A 146 -4.24 -0.32 -38.29
C ASP A 146 -2.99 0.44 -37.81
N ARG A 147 -1.97 -0.25 -37.26
CA ARG A 147 -0.74 0.38 -36.75
C ARG A 147 0.53 -0.23 -37.35
N PRO A 148 1.46 0.61 -37.85
CA PRO A 148 2.67 0.13 -38.53
C PRO A 148 3.78 -0.32 -37.56
N TYR A 149 3.61 -0.15 -36.25
CA TYR A 149 4.61 -0.46 -35.23
C TYR A 149 4.08 -1.45 -34.19
N SER A 150 5.01 -2.18 -33.55
CA SER A 150 4.76 -3.10 -32.44
C SER A 150 5.43 -2.61 -31.17
N TYR A 151 4.78 -2.80 -30.02
CA TYR A 151 5.37 -2.47 -28.73
C TYR A 151 6.28 -3.58 -28.23
N SER A 152 7.39 -3.19 -27.59
CA SER A 152 8.30 -4.14 -26.94
C SER A 152 7.62 -4.80 -25.73
N PRO A 153 7.83 -6.11 -25.50
CA PRO A 153 7.41 -6.78 -24.26
C PRO A 153 7.97 -6.14 -22.99
N LEU A 154 9.09 -5.40 -23.08
CA LEU A 154 9.69 -4.68 -21.95
C LEU A 154 8.72 -3.72 -21.25
N TYR A 155 7.78 -3.13 -21.98
CA TYR A 155 6.75 -2.24 -21.41
C TYR A 155 5.81 -2.97 -20.44
N VAL A 156 5.70 -4.30 -20.55
CA VAL A 156 4.95 -5.14 -19.60
C VAL A 156 5.88 -5.75 -18.55
N LEU A 157 7.06 -6.22 -18.98
CA LEU A 157 7.99 -6.95 -18.11
C LEU A 157 8.60 -6.06 -17.01
N ARG A 158 8.97 -4.81 -17.32
CA ARG A 158 9.56 -3.89 -16.32
C ARG A 158 8.57 -3.55 -15.20
N PRO A 159 7.34 -3.07 -15.49
CA PRO A 159 6.34 -2.87 -14.44
C PRO A 159 6.00 -4.16 -13.67
N ALA A 160 6.00 -5.32 -14.32
CA ALA A 160 5.76 -6.60 -13.64
C ALA A 160 6.89 -6.95 -12.65
N ARG A 161 8.15 -6.78 -13.04
CA ARG A 161 9.30 -6.93 -12.14
C ARG A 161 9.21 -5.96 -10.96
N ASP A 162 8.95 -4.69 -11.25
CA ASP A 162 8.92 -3.63 -10.23
C ASP A 162 7.76 -3.83 -9.25
N ALA A 163 6.57 -4.23 -9.73
CA ALA A 163 5.44 -4.61 -8.87
C ALA A 163 5.77 -5.81 -7.96
N VAL A 164 6.64 -6.72 -8.39
CA VAL A 164 7.01 -7.92 -7.62
C VAL A 164 8.12 -7.65 -6.61
N HIS A 165 9.14 -6.87 -6.96
CA HIS A 165 10.30 -6.62 -6.10
C HIS A 165 10.16 -5.38 -5.23
N ASN A 166 9.79 -4.24 -5.80
CA ASN A 166 9.86 -2.95 -5.11
C ASN A 166 8.82 -2.83 -3.99
N VAL A 167 7.76 -3.64 -4.04
CA VAL A 167 6.69 -3.64 -3.03
C VAL A 167 7.06 -4.41 -1.76
N VAL A 168 8.08 -5.28 -1.79
CA VAL A 168 8.42 -6.18 -0.67
C VAL A 168 8.71 -5.45 0.64
N PRO A 169 9.47 -4.34 0.67
CA PRO A 169 9.68 -3.58 1.90
C PRO A 169 8.38 -3.04 2.49
N ALA A 170 7.48 -2.53 1.65
CA ALA A 170 6.19 -2.02 2.10
C ALA A 170 5.28 -3.13 2.65
N LEU A 171 5.27 -4.31 2.02
CA LEU A 171 4.55 -5.48 2.55
C LEU A 171 5.08 -5.91 3.91
N SER A 172 6.40 -5.93 4.09
CA SER A 172 7.03 -6.29 5.36
C SER A 172 6.68 -5.32 6.48
N GLU A 173 6.61 -4.03 6.17
CA GLU A 173 6.22 -3.02 7.14
C GLU A 173 4.73 -3.09 7.48
N ILE A 174 3.87 -3.35 6.49
CA ILE A 174 2.44 -3.56 6.76
C ILE A 174 2.24 -4.80 7.63
N GLU A 175 2.93 -5.92 7.37
CA GLU A 175 2.91 -7.12 8.22
C GLU A 175 3.29 -6.80 9.68
N ALA A 176 4.34 -5.99 9.87
CA ALA A 176 4.76 -5.55 11.20
C ALA A 176 3.70 -4.65 11.88
N MET A 177 3.04 -3.79 11.11
CA MET A 177 1.98 -2.88 11.58
C MET A 177 0.73 -3.65 12.05
N ILE A 178 0.35 -4.72 11.34
CA ILE A 178 -0.86 -5.51 11.62
C ILE A 178 -0.59 -6.73 12.52
N GLY A 179 0.67 -7.06 12.80
CA GLY A 179 1.05 -8.17 13.67
C GLY A 179 0.83 -9.56 13.05
N VAL A 180 0.91 -9.68 11.73
CA VAL A 180 0.73 -10.97 11.02
C VAL A 180 2.10 -11.56 10.68
N ALA A 181 2.20 -12.89 10.70
CA ALA A 181 3.41 -13.60 10.28
C ALA A 181 3.76 -13.26 8.83
N LYS A 182 5.06 -13.20 8.53
CA LYS A 182 5.56 -12.94 7.18
C LYS A 182 4.98 -13.96 6.19
N GLN A 183 4.11 -13.52 5.31
CA GLN A 183 3.39 -14.38 4.36
C GLN A 183 3.73 -14.08 2.91
N HIS A 184 4.29 -12.90 2.61
CA HIS A 184 4.73 -12.61 1.25
C HIS A 184 5.87 -13.56 0.84
N THR A 185 5.55 -14.47 -0.07
CA THR A 185 6.50 -15.48 -0.57
C THR A 185 7.39 -14.87 -1.66
N HIS A 186 8.61 -15.40 -1.81
CA HIS A 186 9.43 -15.11 -2.98
C HIS A 186 8.70 -15.59 -4.23
N LEU A 187 8.40 -14.69 -5.16
CA LEU A 187 7.78 -15.04 -6.42
C LEU A 187 8.88 -15.23 -7.44
N ASP A 188 8.93 -16.41 -8.06
CA ASP A 188 9.86 -16.65 -9.15
C ASP A 188 9.47 -15.78 -10.36
N ILE A 189 10.39 -14.89 -10.73
CA ILE A 189 10.32 -14.09 -11.95
C ILE A 189 11.64 -14.13 -12.73
N SER A 190 12.44 -15.18 -12.55
CA SER A 190 13.76 -15.31 -13.17
C SER A 190 13.68 -15.21 -14.71
N ASP A 191 12.65 -15.80 -15.32
CA ASP A 191 12.37 -15.69 -16.76
C ASP A 191 12.15 -14.23 -17.21
N VAL A 192 11.52 -13.41 -16.36
CA VAL A 192 11.25 -11.99 -16.63
C VAL A 192 12.56 -11.20 -16.62
N GLU A 193 13.36 -11.41 -15.58
CA GLU A 193 14.66 -10.73 -15.42
C GLU A 193 15.62 -11.09 -16.55
N ASN A 194 15.69 -12.36 -16.93
CA ASN A 194 16.53 -12.84 -18.03
C ASN A 194 16.16 -12.18 -19.37
N VAL A 195 14.86 -12.05 -19.67
CA VAL A 195 14.41 -11.38 -20.90
C VAL A 195 14.72 -9.89 -20.86
N ILE A 196 14.49 -9.23 -19.73
CA ILE A 196 14.84 -7.80 -19.58
C ILE A 196 16.33 -7.58 -19.82
N ALA A 197 17.18 -8.36 -19.17
CA ALA A 197 18.64 -8.25 -19.29
C ALA A 197 19.10 -8.51 -20.73
N PHE A 198 18.57 -9.54 -21.40
CA PHE A 198 18.91 -9.87 -22.78
C PHE A 198 18.58 -8.73 -23.76
N GLU A 199 17.39 -8.15 -23.65
CA GLU A 199 16.96 -7.05 -24.52
C GLU A 199 17.75 -5.75 -24.25
N GLU A 200 18.08 -5.46 -22.98
CA GLU A 200 18.87 -4.30 -22.59
C GLU A 200 20.34 -4.41 -23.05
N GLU A 201 20.93 -5.60 -22.96
CA GLU A 201 22.26 -5.88 -23.51
C GLU A 201 22.28 -5.81 -25.05
N GLY A 202 21.22 -6.29 -25.70
CA GLY A 202 21.05 -6.21 -27.16
C GLY A 202 21.03 -4.77 -27.67
N TRP A 203 20.29 -3.89 -26.99
CA TRP A 203 20.24 -2.46 -27.31
C TRP A 203 21.58 -1.73 -27.11
N SER A 204 22.32 -2.06 -26.06
CA SER A 204 23.63 -1.42 -25.80
C SER A 204 24.72 -1.72 -26.84
N ARG A 205 24.49 -2.70 -27.73
CA ARG A 205 25.42 -3.07 -28.81
C ARG A 205 25.06 -2.44 -30.17
N GLU A 206 23.88 -1.85 -30.29
CA GLU A 206 23.39 -1.22 -31.53
C GLU A 206 23.58 0.31 -31.55
N GLU A 207 23.95 0.91 -30.40
CA GLU A 207 24.40 2.31 -30.27
C GLU A 207 25.93 2.44 -30.36
#